data_AF-A0A1X9Q8M8-F1
#
_entry.id   AF-A0A1X9Q8M8-F1
#
_cell.length_a   1.000
_cell.length_b   1.000
_cell.length_c   1.000
_cell.angle_alpha   90.00
_cell.angle_beta   90.00
_cell.angle_gamma   90.00
#
_symmetry.space_group_name_H-M   'P 1'
#
loop_
_entity.id
_entity.type
_entity.pdbx_description
1 polymer ?
#
loop_
_entity_poly.entity_id
_entity_poly.type
_entity_poly.pdbx_seq_one_letter_code
_entity_poly.pdbx_strand_id
1 'polypeptide(L)'
;DSTRQKIVELAHSGARPCDISRILQTHADAKVQVLDNENVSNGCVSKILGRYYETGSIRPRAIGGGKPRVATPEVVGKIAQYKRECPSIFAWEIRDR
;
A
#
# COMPACT_ATOMS: atom_id res chain seq x y z
N ASP A 1 11.06 2.99 -2.72
CA ASP A 1 10.58 2.05 -3.75
C ASP A 1 11.68 1.38 -4.57
N SER A 2 12.84 2.02 -4.78
CA SER A 2 13.99 1.46 -5.51
C SER A 2 14.39 0.04 -5.07
N THR A 3 14.43 -0.23 -3.75
CA THR A 3 14.76 -1.56 -3.22
C THR A 3 13.73 -2.63 -3.59
N ARG A 4 12.43 -2.30 -3.54
CA ARG A 4 11.34 -3.23 -3.90
C ARG A 4 11.35 -3.58 -5.38
N GLN A 5 11.62 -2.57 -6.22
CA GLN A 5 11.81 -2.75 -7.65
C GLN A 5 13.00 -3.68 -7.93
N LYS A 6 14.14 -3.44 -7.27
CA LYS A 6 15.35 -4.29 -7.41
C LYS A 6 15.12 -5.72 -6.93
N ILE A 7 14.32 -5.94 -5.89
CA ILE A 7 13.90 -7.30 -5.45
C ILE A 7 13.17 -8.03 -6.58
N VAL A 8 12.22 -7.38 -7.24
CA VAL A 8 11.44 -7.99 -8.33
C VAL A 8 12.31 -8.24 -9.56
N GLU A 9 13.17 -7.29 -9.93
CA GLU A 9 14.11 -7.44 -11.05
C GLU A 9 15.06 -8.62 -10.86
N LEU A 10 15.64 -8.77 -9.65
CA LEU A 10 16.51 -9.90 -9.33
C LEU A 10 15.74 -11.24 -9.33
N ALA A 11 14.48 -11.25 -8.91
CA ALA A 11 13.66 -12.45 -8.98
C ALA A 11 13.35 -12.83 -10.44
N HIS A 12 13.06 -11.85 -11.30
CA HIS A 12 12.86 -12.08 -12.73
C HIS A 12 14.12 -12.53 -13.46
N SER A 13 15.31 -12.13 -12.99
CA SER A 13 16.59 -12.66 -13.50
C SER A 13 16.93 -14.07 -12.97
N GLY A 14 16.04 -14.67 -12.17
CA GLY A 14 16.16 -16.04 -11.68
C GLY A 14 16.87 -16.18 -10.33
N ALA A 15 17.18 -15.07 -9.64
CA ALA A 15 17.80 -15.13 -8.32
C ALA A 15 16.81 -15.68 -7.27
N ARG A 16 17.31 -16.57 -6.40
CA ARG A 16 16.48 -17.10 -5.30
C ARG A 16 16.31 -16.04 -4.22
N PRO A 17 15.20 -16.05 -3.44
CA PRO A 17 14.96 -15.07 -2.38
C PRO A 17 16.13 -14.88 -1.39
N CYS A 18 16.84 -15.97 -1.06
CA CYS A 18 18.02 -15.94 -0.19
C CYS A 18 19.21 -15.21 -0.80
N ASP A 19 19.39 -15.33 -2.11
CA ASP A 19 20.48 -14.71 -2.84
C ASP A 19 20.16 -13.21 -3.02
N ILE A 20 18.90 -12.87 -3.31
CA ILE A 20 18.41 -11.49 -3.37
C ILE A 20 18.68 -10.73 -2.07
N SER A 21 18.33 -11.33 -0.91
CA SER A 21 18.58 -10.70 0.40
C SER A 21 20.06 -10.42 0.63
N ARG A 22 20.96 -11.33 0.24
CA ARG A 22 22.42 -11.13 0.35
C ARG A 22 22.93 -10.06 -0.62
N ILE A 23 22.52 -10.10 -1.88
CA ILE A 23 22.90 -9.14 -2.91
C ILE A 23 22.53 -7.71 -2.50
N LEU A 24 21.33 -7.53 -1.94
CA LEU A 24 20.85 -6.22 -1.48
C LEU A 24 21.55 -5.74 -0.20
N GLN A 25 22.17 -6.64 0.57
CA GLN A 25 23.02 -6.28 1.72
C GLN A 25 24.45 -5.94 1.29
N THR A 26 24.99 -6.57 0.23
CA THR A 26 26.40 -6.44 -0.17
C THR A 26 26.66 -5.35 -1.21
N HIS A 27 25.69 -5.03 -2.07
CA HIS A 27 25.83 -4.03 -3.13
C HIS A 27 25.26 -2.65 -2.73
N ALA A 28 25.45 -2.25 -1.47
CA ALA A 28 25.34 -0.85 -1.08
C ALA A 28 26.51 -0.09 -1.76
N ASP A 29 26.30 0.29 -3.02
CA ASP A 29 27.25 1.06 -3.81
C ASP A 29 27.78 2.24 -3.00
N ALA A 30 29.11 2.32 -2.89
CA ALA A 30 29.89 3.27 -2.12
C ALA A 30 29.77 4.75 -2.57
N LYS A 31 28.61 5.17 -3.09
CA LYS A 31 28.38 6.53 -3.59
C LYS A 31 26.99 7.11 -3.34
N VAL A 32 26.09 6.40 -2.66
CA VAL A 32 24.79 6.98 -2.24
C VAL A 32 24.87 7.33 -0.76
N GLN A 33 24.82 8.64 -0.49
CA GLN A 33 24.79 9.22 0.84
C GLN A 33 23.76 8.50 1.72
N VAL A 34 24.28 7.87 2.77
CA VAL A 34 23.76 7.84 4.15
C VAL A 34 22.31 8.34 4.25
N LEU A 35 21.31 7.44 4.21
CA LEU A 35 20.01 7.61 4.89
C LEU A 35 19.15 6.32 4.91
N ASP A 36 19.31 5.38 3.95
CA ASP A 36 18.47 4.17 3.89
C ASP A 36 19.28 2.86 3.77
N ASN A 37 20.20 2.59 4.70
CA ASN A 37 20.79 1.25 4.81
C ASN A 37 19.79 0.28 5.46
N GLU A 38 18.71 -0.03 4.75
CA GLU A 38 17.78 -1.08 5.16
C GLU A 38 18.33 -2.44 4.74
N ASN A 39 18.90 -3.16 5.70
CA ASN A 39 19.15 -4.58 5.54
C ASN A 39 17.84 -5.30 5.25
N VAL A 40 17.62 -5.69 3.99
CA VAL A 40 16.43 -6.43 3.60
C VAL A 40 16.56 -7.86 4.10
N SER A 41 15.70 -8.25 5.05
CA SER A 41 15.62 -9.62 5.53
C SER A 41 14.98 -10.56 4.51
N ASN A 42 15.30 -11.86 4.58
CA ASN A 42 14.65 -12.89 3.76
C ASN A 42 13.12 -12.86 3.89
N GLY A 43 12.59 -12.59 5.10
CA GLY A 43 11.15 -12.44 5.33
C GLY A 43 10.55 -11.23 4.60
N CYS A 44 11.29 -10.13 4.51
CA CYS A 44 10.88 -8.96 3.73
C CYS A 44 10.83 -9.29 2.22
N VAL A 45 11.89 -9.93 1.69
CA VAL A 45 11.94 -10.39 0.29
C VAL A 45 10.75 -11.31 -0.03
N SER A 46 10.52 -12.32 0.81
CA SER A 46 9.41 -13.26 0.63
C SER A 46 8.05 -12.57 0.65
N LYS A 47 7.84 -11.60 1.56
CA LYS A 47 6.59 -10.86 1.67
C LYS A 47 6.34 -9.97 0.45
N ILE A 48 7.39 -9.33 -0.07
CA ILE A 48 7.29 -8.48 -1.26
C ILE A 48 7.01 -9.33 -2.50
N LEU A 49 7.78 -10.39 -2.73
CA LEU A 49 7.60 -11.27 -3.90
C LEU A 49 6.24 -11.96 -3.90
N GLY A 50 5.79 -12.48 -2.76
CA GLY A 50 4.46 -13.09 -2.65
C GLY A 50 3.35 -12.11 -3.06
N ARG A 51 3.38 -10.89 -2.52
CA ARG A 51 2.42 -9.84 -2.89
C ARG A 51 2.52 -9.42 -4.35
N TYR A 52 3.73 -9.35 -4.89
CA TYR A 52 3.95 -9.01 -6.29
C TYR A 52 3.36 -10.07 -7.23
N TYR A 53 3.56 -11.36 -6.96
CA TYR A 53 2.97 -12.42 -7.77
C TYR A 53 1.44 -12.49 -7.65
N GLU A 54 0.87 -12.12 -6.51
CA GLU A 54 -0.59 -12.05 -6.32
C GLU A 54 -1.24 -10.85 -7.02
N THR A 55 -0.57 -9.69 -7.09
CA THR A 55 -1.21 -8.42 -7.45
C THR A 55 -0.49 -7.57 -8.50
N GLY A 56 0.72 -7.93 -8.90
CA GLY A 56 1.57 -7.15 -9.80
C GLY A 56 2.11 -5.83 -9.20
N SER A 57 1.73 -5.48 -7.97
CA SER A 57 2.09 -4.20 -7.35
C SER A 57 3.30 -4.34 -6.42
N ILE A 58 4.31 -3.51 -6.65
CA ILE A 58 5.44 -3.33 -5.73
C ILE A 58 5.12 -2.36 -4.59
N ARG A 59 4.05 -1.58 -4.71
CA ARG A 59 3.70 -0.54 -3.73
C ARG A 59 3.25 -1.17 -2.42
N PRO A 60 3.66 -0.62 -1.26
CA PRO A 60 3.14 -1.05 0.02
C PRO A 60 1.62 -0.84 0.08
N ARG A 61 0.93 -1.67 0.88
CA ARG A 61 -0.45 -1.38 1.23
C ARG A 61 -0.50 -0.10 2.06
N ALA A 62 -1.63 0.61 1.99
CA ALA A 62 -1.88 1.73 2.88
C ALA A 62 -1.75 1.29 4.35
N ILE A 63 -1.02 2.05 5.14
CA ILE A 63 -0.81 1.82 6.57
C ILE A 63 -1.67 2.83 7.33
N GLY A 64 -2.35 2.37 8.38
CA GLY A 64 -3.23 3.19 9.19
C GLY A 64 -4.62 3.40 8.57
N GLY A 65 -5.36 4.36 9.14
CA GLY A 65 -6.75 4.60 8.80
C GLY A 65 -7.73 3.71 9.56
N GLY A 66 -9.00 4.11 9.55
CA GLY A 66 -10.10 3.38 10.18
C GLY A 66 -11.23 3.15 9.19
N LYS A 67 -11.94 2.04 9.33
CA LYS A 67 -13.17 1.83 8.59
C LYS A 67 -14.20 2.92 8.98
N PRO A 68 -14.93 3.52 8.04
CA PRO A 68 -16.00 4.46 8.35
C PRO A 68 -17.00 3.80 9.31
N ARG A 69 -17.18 4.39 10.50
CA ARG A 69 -18.13 3.87 11.51
C ARG A 69 -19.53 4.45 11.34
N VAL A 70 -19.61 5.74 11.01
CA VAL A 70 -20.88 6.48 10.89
C VAL A 70 -21.21 6.76 9.42
N ALA A 71 -20.21 7.06 8.60
CA ALA A 71 -20.36 7.21 7.15
C ALA A 71 -20.33 5.85 6.44
N THR A 72 -21.26 4.96 6.83
CA THR A 72 -21.43 3.68 6.11
C THR A 72 -21.93 3.94 4.69
N PRO A 73 -21.69 3.03 3.72
CA PRO A 73 -22.15 3.22 2.35
C PRO A 73 -23.67 3.48 2.24
N GLU A 74 -24.46 2.83 3.10
CA GLU A 74 -25.90 3.03 3.17
C GLU A 74 -26.28 4.44 3.63
N VAL A 75 -25.66 4.94 4.71
CA VAL A 75 -25.89 6.30 5.22
C VAL A 75 -25.47 7.34 4.19
N VAL A 76 -24.30 7.17 3.55
CA VAL A 76 -23.84 8.07 2.48
C VAL A 76 -24.81 8.05 1.30
N GLY A 77 -25.34 6.87 0.94
CA GLY A 77 -26.35 6.72 -0.11
C GLY A 77 -27.65 7.47 0.21
N LYS A 78 -28.14 7.37 1.46
CA LYS A 78 -29.33 8.08 1.93
C LYS A 78 -29.14 9.60 1.96
N ILE A 79 -28.00 10.07 2.47
CA ILE A 79 -27.64 11.50 2.44
C ILE A 79 -27.64 12.02 0.99
N ALA A 80 -27.03 11.29 0.06
CA ALA A 80 -27.00 11.66 -1.35
C ALA A 80 -28.39 11.64 -2.00
N GLN A 81 -29.25 10.68 -1.63
CA GLN A 81 -30.64 10.63 -2.06
C GLN A 81 -31.42 11.87 -1.60
N TYR A 82 -31.40 12.17 -0.30
CA TYR A 82 -32.13 13.32 0.26
C TYR A 82 -31.66 14.65 -0.36
N LYS A 83 -30.35 14.81 -0.60
CA LYS A 83 -29.81 15.99 -1.28
C LYS A 83 -30.20 16.06 -2.76
N ARG A 84 -30.36 14.93 -3.44
CA ARG A 84 -30.82 14.91 -4.84
C ARG A 84 -32.29 15.29 -4.95
N GLU A 85 -33.12 14.78 -4.04
CA GLU A 85 -34.57 15.07 -4.00
C GLU A 85 -34.86 16.50 -3.54
N CYS A 86 -34.11 17.02 -2.57
CA CYS A 86 -34.24 18.39 -2.07
C CYS A 86 -32.86 19.02 -1.86
N PRO A 87 -32.30 19.73 -2.87
CA PRO A 87 -30.96 20.31 -2.78
C PRO A 87 -30.77 21.31 -1.62
N SER A 88 -31.85 21.99 -1.22
CA SER A 88 -31.87 22.97 -0.13
C SER A 88 -31.96 22.37 1.27
N ILE A 89 -32.19 21.06 1.42
CA ILE A 89 -32.31 20.41 2.74
C ILE A 89 -31.03 20.60 3.57
N PHE A 90 -31.16 21.00 4.84
CA PHE A 90 -30.04 21.21 5.74
C PHE A 90 -29.56 19.90 6.38
N ALA A 91 -28.33 19.92 6.91
CA ALA A 91 -27.70 18.73 7.49
C ALA A 91 -28.47 18.18 8.71
N TRP A 92 -29.05 19.05 9.54
CA TRP A 92 -29.84 18.63 10.70
C TRP A 92 -31.16 17.99 10.28
N GLU A 93 -31.80 18.49 9.21
CA GLU A 93 -33.01 17.88 8.63
C GLU A 93 -32.75 16.50 8.02
N ILE A 94 -31.55 16.28 7.47
CA ILE A 94 -31.11 14.96 7.00
C ILE A 94 -30.91 13.99 8.18
N ARG A 95 -30.36 14.47 9.30
CA ARG A 95 -30.10 13.64 10.49
C ARG A 95 -31.40 13.20 11.18
N ASP A 96 -32.42 14.05 11.18
CA ASP A 96 -33.68 13.79 11.86
C ASP A 96 -34.62 12.85 11.06
N ARG A 97 -34.25 12.50 9.81
CA ARG A 97 -34.97 11.55 8.93
C ARG A 97 -34.31 10.18 8.91
#